data_AF-A0A7X6MHH9-F1
#
_entry.id   AF-A0A7X6MHH9-F1
#
_cell.length_a   1.000
_cell.length_b   1.000
_cell.length_c   1.000
_cell.angle_alpha   90.00
_cell.angle_beta   90.00
_cell.angle_gamma   90.00
#
_symmetry.space_group_name_H-M   'P 1'
#
loop_
_entity.id
_entity.type
_entity.pdbx_description
1 polymer ?
#
loop_
_entity_poly.entity_id
_entity_poly.type
_entity_poly.pdbx_seq_one_letter_code
_entity_poly.pdbx_strand_id
1 'polypeptide(L)'
;MPDKPHSTPPSGTGSPAPKAARPRVGPVASAVLVFGAATLVGVLAAAASTLAPGSAGDPDSLSALAVRAALFTALVPPLLWAARRFLDRAPTPAFGLAPGRRFVPPAGALAVLLASSVLLGAASALGAASLDTGATGEAVLTLVVLLPLLLAAQILPEELVFRGYAQHHLDHRFSPWAALLGQAVLYTLFVAAVTGTPGLSGEVFLLGLFLGALRTTAGEVWTPLAARTALTAVGVLSDGLGLRLSSAPELWQALLSFVPALVAFWVVHLLHGRVRGRADDPFPDAGGPRRPLVQKGILYDVGSSYLPGQSSRQRWRPDVVDREMRVIREDLHCTAVTVFGEDPGRLEEAAGLALDRGLYVWIQPRLVDAAPGELAAHLGRTAEAAERLRRDHPGRVGLNVGCEISVFATGVLPGRDFDRRTRALGLLFPLLPWFDRRLNRLLRELAGTARARFQGPLTYGSGAWETVDWTPFDVVGVDYYLDELTRRTYRQGLRRLRAHGKPVVVTEFGCCSYAGARDRGGSGSDILDWSDPEDRRVSGGHVRDERVQADLIGDLLDVFETEEVHGAFVCMFIEGDCRYSPDPTRDQDMASFGIVRPPPLESGLSPDDGHWEPKLAFHTLAARYAGEATDHTA
;
A
#
# COMPACT_ATOMS: atom_id res chain seq x y z
N MET A 1 34.77 -6.84 -61.86
CA MET A 1 33.80 -7.93 -61.65
C MET A 1 34.01 -8.44 -60.23
N PRO A 2 33.18 -8.07 -59.25
CA PRO A 2 33.28 -8.60 -57.89
C PRO A 2 32.16 -9.62 -57.63
N ASP A 3 32.53 -10.80 -57.14
CA ASP A 3 31.59 -11.76 -56.56
C ASP A 3 31.43 -11.48 -55.05
N LYS A 4 30.15 -11.33 -54.65
CA LYS A 4 29.61 -11.47 -53.28
C LYS A 4 29.69 -12.95 -52.84
N PRO A 5 29.71 -13.34 -51.54
CA PRO A 5 28.59 -13.16 -50.58
C PRO A 5 29.05 -13.07 -49.09
N HIS A 6 28.28 -12.87 -48.01
CA HIS A 6 26.87 -12.87 -47.66
C HIS A 6 26.61 -11.73 -46.65
N SER A 7 25.65 -10.85 -46.92
CA SER A 7 25.10 -9.91 -45.95
C SER A 7 23.81 -10.50 -45.38
N THR A 8 23.77 -10.72 -44.07
CA THR A 8 22.54 -10.94 -43.30
C THR A 8 21.57 -9.76 -43.50
N PRO A 9 20.26 -10.01 -43.59
CA PRO A 9 19.28 -8.96 -43.87
C PRO A 9 19.16 -7.98 -42.71
N PRO A 10 18.86 -6.69 -42.96
CA PRO A 10 18.55 -5.75 -41.89
C PRO A 10 17.29 -6.23 -41.16
N SER A 11 17.44 -6.40 -39.85
CA SER A 11 16.34 -6.62 -38.93
C SER A 11 15.24 -5.61 -39.23
N GLY A 12 14.06 -6.13 -39.56
CA GLY A 12 12.89 -5.35 -39.89
C GLY A 12 12.64 -4.26 -38.86
N THR A 13 12.33 -3.08 -39.37
CA THR A 13 11.69 -1.99 -38.64
C THR A 13 10.49 -2.56 -37.88
N GLY A 14 10.67 -2.86 -36.59
CA GLY A 14 9.55 -3.04 -35.69
C GLY A 14 8.77 -1.74 -35.71
N SER A 15 7.58 -1.74 -36.32
CA SER A 15 6.64 -0.64 -36.17
C SER A 15 6.55 -0.31 -34.68
N PRO A 16 6.73 0.97 -34.28
CA PRO A 16 6.53 1.32 -32.89
C PRO A 16 5.13 0.88 -32.49
N ALA A 17 5.04 0.05 -31.45
CA ALA A 17 3.76 -0.30 -30.85
C ALA A 17 2.97 1.01 -30.68
N PRO A 18 1.70 1.06 -31.10
CA PRO A 18 0.95 2.31 -31.10
C PRO A 18 0.97 2.88 -29.68
N LYS A 19 1.61 4.05 -29.51
CA LYS A 19 1.55 4.81 -28.25
C LYS A 19 0.09 4.89 -27.85
N ALA A 20 -0.26 4.33 -26.70
CA ALA A 20 -1.62 4.42 -26.16
C ALA A 20 -2.04 5.89 -26.19
N ALA A 21 -3.07 6.20 -26.98
CA ALA A 21 -3.51 7.57 -27.16
C ALA A 21 -3.98 8.10 -25.81
N ARG A 22 -3.46 9.26 -25.39
CA ARG A 22 -3.89 9.88 -24.13
C ARG A 22 -5.42 10.04 -24.12
N PRO A 23 -6.09 9.72 -23.01
CA PRO A 23 -7.54 9.85 -22.91
C PRO A 23 -7.95 11.30 -23.14
N ARG A 24 -9.11 11.52 -23.78
CA ARG A 24 -9.59 12.88 -24.10
C ARG A 24 -10.04 13.64 -22.85
N VAL A 25 -10.48 12.89 -21.85
CA VAL A 25 -11.06 13.40 -20.61
C VAL A 25 -10.33 12.72 -19.44
N GLY A 26 -10.08 13.47 -18.36
CA GLY A 26 -9.43 12.90 -17.17
C GLY A 26 -10.28 11.80 -16.52
N PRO A 27 -9.67 10.82 -15.82
CA PRO A 27 -10.37 9.63 -15.31
C PRO A 27 -11.58 9.95 -14.43
N VAL A 28 -11.49 10.99 -13.60
CA VAL A 28 -12.60 11.44 -12.74
C VAL A 28 -13.77 11.99 -13.56
N ALA A 29 -13.47 12.81 -14.57
CA ALA A 29 -14.50 13.39 -15.43
C ALA A 29 -15.15 12.30 -16.31
N SER A 30 -14.40 11.29 -16.76
CA SER A 30 -14.98 10.12 -17.44
C SER A 30 -15.95 9.35 -16.52
N ALA A 31 -15.58 9.12 -15.25
CA ALA A 31 -16.45 8.45 -14.28
C ALA A 31 -17.75 9.25 -14.02
N VAL A 32 -17.64 10.58 -13.87
CA VAL A 32 -18.80 11.47 -13.65
C VAL A 32 -19.71 11.54 -14.87
N LEU A 33 -19.15 11.61 -16.09
CA LEU A 33 -19.95 11.64 -17.33
C LEU A 33 -20.73 10.35 -17.54
N VAL A 34 -20.08 9.19 -17.33
CA VAL A 34 -20.75 7.89 -17.43
C VAL A 34 -21.80 7.73 -16.33
N PHE A 35 -21.51 8.18 -15.10
CA PHE A 35 -22.51 8.23 -14.03
C PHE A 35 -23.73 9.07 -14.42
N GLY A 36 -23.53 10.29 -14.96
CA GLY A 36 -24.64 11.15 -15.37
C GLY A 36 -25.48 10.52 -16.49
N ALA A 37 -24.83 9.95 -17.50
CA ALA A 37 -25.52 9.28 -18.60
C ALA A 37 -26.26 8.01 -18.15
N ALA A 38 -25.66 7.20 -17.28
CA ALA A 38 -26.31 6.02 -16.71
C ALA A 38 -27.50 6.41 -15.83
N THR A 39 -27.39 7.49 -15.05
CA THR A 39 -28.48 8.04 -14.24
C THR A 39 -29.64 8.49 -15.11
N LEU A 40 -29.37 9.19 -16.22
CA LEU A 40 -30.42 9.57 -17.18
C LEU A 40 -31.12 8.34 -17.77
N VAL A 41 -30.36 7.33 -18.20
CA VAL A 41 -30.92 6.05 -18.68
C VAL A 41 -31.80 5.41 -17.61
N GLY A 42 -31.36 5.37 -16.35
CA GLY A 42 -32.11 4.79 -15.24
C GLY A 42 -33.41 5.52 -14.93
N VAL A 43 -33.38 6.86 -14.88
CA VAL A 43 -34.58 7.69 -14.66
C VAL A 43 -35.59 7.50 -15.80
N LEU A 44 -35.14 7.50 -17.04
CA LEU A 44 -36.00 7.26 -18.21
C LEU A 44 -36.57 5.84 -18.20
N ALA A 45 -35.78 4.83 -17.81
CA ALA A 45 -36.25 3.46 -17.70
C ALA A 45 -37.27 3.29 -16.57
N ALA A 46 -37.08 3.95 -15.42
CA ALA A 46 -38.04 3.99 -14.34
C ALA A 46 -39.36 4.64 -14.80
N ALA A 47 -39.30 5.79 -15.48
CA ALA A 47 -40.48 6.46 -16.01
C ALA A 47 -41.21 5.65 -17.10
N ALA A 48 -40.47 4.94 -17.96
CA ALA A 48 -41.08 4.04 -18.95
C ALA A 48 -41.73 2.81 -18.30
N SER A 49 -41.16 2.31 -17.19
CA SER A 49 -41.68 1.14 -16.49
C SER A 49 -43.05 1.37 -15.85
N THR A 50 -43.36 2.60 -15.40
CA THR A 50 -44.69 2.95 -14.86
C THR A 50 -45.76 3.07 -15.94
N LEU A 51 -45.36 3.20 -17.22
CA LEU A 51 -46.24 3.20 -18.38
C LEU A 51 -46.42 1.81 -19.00
N ALA A 52 -45.79 0.77 -18.41
CA ALA A 52 -45.85 -0.58 -18.95
C ALA A 52 -47.28 -1.15 -18.88
N PRO A 53 -47.78 -1.82 -19.94
CA PRO A 53 -49.09 -2.46 -19.92
C PRO A 53 -49.20 -3.46 -18.76
N GLY A 54 -50.27 -3.36 -17.97
CA GLY A 54 -50.52 -4.25 -16.83
C GLY A 54 -49.66 -3.98 -15.58
N SER A 55 -48.85 -2.91 -15.56
CA SER A 55 -48.09 -2.53 -14.36
C SER A 55 -48.95 -1.85 -13.28
N ALA A 56 -50.07 -1.24 -13.66
CA ALA A 56 -50.92 -0.43 -12.78
C ALA A 56 -50.15 0.64 -11.96
N GLY A 57 -48.99 1.10 -12.47
CA GLY A 57 -48.11 2.03 -11.76
C GLY A 57 -47.23 1.41 -10.68
N ASP A 58 -47.28 0.08 -10.49
CA ASP A 58 -46.38 -0.66 -9.59
C ASP A 58 -45.00 -0.85 -10.25
N PRO A 59 -43.93 -0.23 -9.71
CA PRO A 59 -42.57 -0.30 -10.25
C PRO A 59 -41.93 -1.69 -10.10
N ASP A 60 -42.51 -2.57 -9.28
CA ASP A 60 -42.03 -3.92 -9.00
C ASP A 60 -42.87 -5.00 -9.73
N SER A 61 -43.89 -4.58 -10.49
CA SER A 61 -44.65 -5.48 -11.35
C SER A 61 -43.77 -6.15 -12.41
N LEU A 62 -44.16 -7.36 -12.82
CA LEU A 62 -43.41 -8.15 -13.81
C LEU A 62 -43.26 -7.41 -15.15
N SER A 63 -44.29 -6.69 -15.59
CA SER A 63 -44.25 -5.90 -16.82
C SER A 63 -43.35 -4.67 -16.70
N ALA A 64 -43.36 -3.98 -15.56
CA ALA A 64 -42.44 -2.87 -15.28
C ALA A 64 -40.97 -3.36 -15.27
N LEU A 65 -40.69 -4.48 -14.59
CA LEU A 65 -39.38 -5.12 -14.57
C LEU A 65 -38.91 -5.56 -15.97
N ALA A 66 -39.79 -6.13 -16.79
CA ALA A 66 -39.48 -6.54 -18.16
C ALA A 66 -39.12 -5.35 -19.06
N VAL A 67 -39.86 -4.23 -18.96
CA VAL A 67 -39.55 -2.99 -19.69
C VAL A 67 -38.20 -2.43 -19.23
N ARG A 68 -37.95 -2.39 -17.93
CA ARG A 68 -36.67 -1.91 -17.36
C ARG A 68 -35.49 -2.79 -17.79
N ALA A 69 -35.65 -4.11 -17.77
CA ALA A 69 -34.67 -5.07 -18.27
C ALA A 69 -34.33 -4.84 -19.75
N ALA A 70 -35.35 -4.67 -20.59
CA ALA A 70 -35.16 -4.43 -22.02
C ALA A 70 -34.40 -3.11 -22.27
N LEU A 71 -34.79 -2.03 -21.60
CA LEU A 71 -34.16 -0.71 -21.76
C LEU A 71 -32.70 -0.71 -21.28
N PHE A 72 -32.40 -1.25 -20.10
CA PHE A 72 -31.02 -1.28 -19.62
C PHE A 72 -30.13 -2.19 -20.48
N THR A 73 -30.63 -3.35 -20.91
CA THR A 73 -29.91 -4.25 -21.82
C THR A 73 -29.62 -3.58 -23.16
N ALA A 74 -30.55 -2.76 -23.67
CA ALA A 74 -30.39 -2.05 -24.93
C ALA A 74 -29.48 -0.81 -24.83
N LEU A 75 -29.45 -0.12 -23.68
CA LEU A 75 -28.82 1.21 -23.57
C LEU A 75 -27.49 1.24 -22.82
N VAL A 76 -27.30 0.40 -21.79
CA VAL A 76 -26.09 0.44 -20.95
C VAL A 76 -24.86 -0.12 -21.67
N PRO A 77 -24.90 -1.28 -22.35
CA PRO A 77 -23.74 -1.77 -23.07
C PRO A 77 -23.26 -0.81 -24.19
N PRO A 78 -24.13 -0.23 -25.03
CA PRO A 78 -23.71 0.79 -26.01
C PRO A 78 -23.17 2.07 -25.37
N LEU A 79 -23.76 2.54 -24.26
CA LEU A 79 -23.25 3.69 -23.51
C LEU A 79 -21.80 3.44 -23.04
N LEU A 80 -21.56 2.29 -22.41
CA LEU A 80 -20.26 1.91 -21.91
C LEU A 80 -19.25 1.67 -23.04
N TRP A 81 -19.68 1.10 -24.17
CA TRP A 81 -18.87 0.98 -25.38
C TRP A 81 -18.47 2.36 -25.94
N ALA A 82 -19.42 3.29 -26.04
CA ALA A 82 -19.17 4.65 -26.53
C ALA A 82 -18.22 5.40 -25.60
N ALA A 83 -18.40 5.28 -24.29
CA ALA A 83 -17.50 5.84 -23.30
C ALA A 83 -16.05 5.37 -23.50
N ARG A 84 -15.82 4.07 -23.67
CA ARG A 84 -14.48 3.52 -23.94
C ARG A 84 -13.90 4.00 -25.27
N ARG A 85 -14.73 4.01 -26.33
CA ARG A 85 -14.30 4.36 -27.68
C ARG A 85 -13.91 5.83 -27.80
N PHE A 86 -14.67 6.71 -27.17
CA PHE A 86 -14.59 8.16 -27.37
C PHE A 86 -13.96 8.92 -26.19
N LEU A 87 -14.20 8.51 -24.94
CA LEU A 87 -13.58 9.12 -23.75
C LEU A 87 -12.20 8.51 -23.48
N ASP A 88 -12.12 7.17 -23.43
CA ASP A 88 -10.90 6.46 -23.05
C ASP A 88 -9.93 6.21 -24.22
N ARG A 89 -10.43 6.24 -25.46
CA ARG A 89 -9.69 5.82 -26.68
C ARG A 89 -9.12 4.40 -26.59
N ALA A 90 -9.78 3.51 -25.85
CA ALA A 90 -9.38 2.12 -25.70
C ALA A 90 -10.04 1.22 -26.77
N PRO A 91 -9.29 0.33 -27.45
CA PRO A 91 -9.82 -0.50 -28.54
C PRO A 91 -10.60 -1.74 -28.07
N THR A 92 -10.53 -2.13 -26.80
CA THR A 92 -11.14 -3.38 -26.29
C THR A 92 -12.08 -3.15 -25.10
N PRO A 93 -13.22 -3.88 -25.02
CA PRO A 93 -14.18 -3.78 -23.92
C PRO A 93 -13.72 -4.62 -22.72
N ALA A 94 -12.76 -4.13 -21.93
CA ALA A 94 -12.37 -4.79 -20.69
C ALA A 94 -13.04 -4.10 -19.48
N PHE A 95 -14.31 -4.44 -19.21
CA PHE A 95 -15.09 -3.95 -18.05
C PHE A 95 -14.81 -4.74 -16.76
N GLY A 96 -13.61 -5.30 -16.60
CA GLY A 96 -13.41 -6.39 -15.64
C GLY A 96 -14.27 -7.63 -15.93
N LEU A 97 -14.82 -7.72 -17.17
CA LEU A 97 -15.63 -8.83 -17.69
C LEU A 97 -14.78 -10.02 -18.12
N ALA A 98 -13.51 -9.79 -18.47
CA ALA A 98 -12.58 -10.90 -18.57
C ALA A 98 -12.55 -11.54 -17.18
N PRO A 99 -13.00 -12.81 -17.01
CA PRO A 99 -12.80 -13.48 -15.75
C PRO A 99 -11.32 -13.34 -15.46
N GLY A 100 -10.99 -12.75 -14.30
CA GLY A 100 -9.61 -12.74 -13.86
C GLY A 100 -9.10 -14.19 -13.92
N ARG A 101 -7.78 -14.39 -13.97
CA ARG A 101 -7.18 -15.74 -13.91
C ARG A 101 -7.65 -16.59 -12.70
N ARG A 102 -8.45 -16.01 -11.78
CA ARG A 102 -8.88 -16.50 -10.46
C ARG A 102 -10.35 -16.12 -10.19
N PHE A 103 -11.26 -16.70 -10.97
CA PHE A 103 -12.71 -16.52 -10.93
C PHE A 103 -13.32 -17.24 -9.70
N VAL A 104 -13.77 -16.50 -8.67
CA VAL A 104 -14.48 -17.04 -7.49
C VAL A 104 -15.93 -16.53 -7.24
N PRO A 105 -16.71 -16.07 -8.24
CA PRO A 105 -18.12 -15.71 -8.01
C PRO A 105 -18.97 -16.73 -7.27
N PRO A 106 -18.81 -18.07 -7.50
CA PRO A 106 -19.58 -19.06 -6.76
C PRO A 106 -19.35 -19.02 -5.25
N ALA A 107 -18.14 -18.67 -4.79
CA ALA A 107 -17.82 -18.65 -3.37
C ALA A 107 -18.49 -17.47 -2.65
N GLY A 108 -18.50 -16.28 -3.27
CA GLY A 108 -19.21 -15.12 -2.74
C GLY A 108 -20.72 -15.36 -2.65
N ALA A 109 -21.32 -15.90 -3.71
CA ALA A 109 -22.74 -16.26 -3.73
C ALA A 109 -23.07 -17.34 -2.68
N LEU A 110 -22.30 -18.42 -2.61
CA LEU A 110 -22.53 -19.50 -1.67
C LEU A 110 -22.41 -19.03 -0.20
N ALA A 111 -21.44 -18.16 0.09
CA ALA A 111 -21.27 -17.60 1.43
C ALA A 111 -22.49 -16.76 1.85
N VAL A 112 -23.06 -15.96 0.94
CA VAL A 112 -24.32 -15.24 1.19
C VAL A 112 -25.44 -16.23 1.48
N LEU A 113 -25.68 -17.22 0.60
CA LEU A 113 -26.78 -18.17 0.75
C LEU A 113 -26.70 -18.93 2.07
N LEU A 114 -25.52 -19.47 2.41
CA LEU A 114 -25.31 -20.22 3.64
C LEU A 114 -25.49 -19.37 4.89
N ALA A 115 -24.92 -18.15 4.92
CA ALA A 115 -25.07 -17.24 6.05
C ALA A 115 -26.53 -16.86 6.26
N SER A 116 -27.25 -16.54 5.19
CA SER A 116 -28.69 -16.24 5.25
C SER A 116 -29.51 -17.43 5.75
N SER A 117 -29.24 -18.65 5.26
CA SER A 117 -29.92 -19.86 5.74
C SER A 117 -29.68 -20.14 7.22
N VAL A 118 -28.44 -19.96 7.71
CA VAL A 118 -28.09 -20.13 9.12
C VAL A 118 -28.83 -19.11 10.00
N LEU A 119 -28.89 -17.84 9.58
CA LEU A 119 -29.58 -16.79 10.33
C LEU A 119 -31.09 -17.01 10.37
N LEU A 120 -31.71 -17.36 9.24
CA LEU A 120 -33.13 -17.68 9.19
C LEU A 120 -33.46 -18.91 10.05
N GLY A 121 -32.64 -19.95 9.98
CA GLY A 121 -32.79 -21.14 10.84
C GLY A 121 -32.66 -20.81 12.33
N ALA A 122 -31.72 -19.96 12.71
CA ALA A 122 -31.55 -19.50 14.09
C ALA A 122 -32.75 -18.66 14.56
N ALA A 123 -33.23 -17.74 13.72
CA ALA A 123 -34.41 -16.92 14.02
C ALA A 123 -35.66 -17.79 14.20
N SER A 124 -35.87 -18.80 13.35
CA SER A 124 -36.97 -19.74 13.49
C SER A 124 -36.83 -20.65 14.73
N ALA A 125 -35.63 -21.15 15.03
CA ALA A 125 -35.38 -21.98 16.21
C ALA A 125 -35.62 -21.23 17.52
N LEU A 126 -35.37 -19.92 17.54
CA LEU A 126 -35.63 -19.03 18.67
C LEU A 126 -37.09 -18.55 18.73
N GLY A 127 -37.96 -19.01 17.82
CA GLY A 127 -39.35 -18.56 17.71
C GLY A 127 -39.50 -17.10 17.25
N ALA A 128 -38.41 -16.49 16.75
CA ALA A 128 -38.36 -15.11 16.30
C ALA A 128 -38.77 -14.93 14.83
N ALA A 129 -38.86 -16.01 14.06
CA ALA A 129 -39.29 -16.00 12.66
C ALA A 129 -40.26 -17.14 12.31
N SER A 130 -41.30 -16.83 11.55
CA SER A 130 -42.19 -17.81 10.93
C SER A 130 -42.15 -17.73 9.40
N LEU A 131 -42.12 -18.88 8.75
CA LEU A 131 -42.13 -19.05 7.29
C LEU A 131 -43.28 -19.98 6.89
N ASP A 132 -43.97 -19.66 5.79
CA ASP A 132 -44.95 -20.56 5.20
C ASP A 132 -44.25 -21.58 4.30
N THR A 133 -43.93 -22.73 4.88
CA THR A 133 -43.30 -23.84 4.13
C THR A 133 -44.21 -24.42 3.05
N GLY A 134 -45.53 -24.20 3.13
CA GLY A 134 -46.49 -24.62 2.10
C GLY A 134 -46.34 -23.82 0.79
N ALA A 135 -45.86 -22.58 0.89
CA ALA A 135 -45.64 -21.68 -0.25
C ALA A 135 -44.31 -21.93 -0.99
N THR A 136 -43.50 -22.92 -0.58
CA THR A 136 -42.15 -23.15 -1.14
C THR A 136 -42.14 -23.27 -2.66
N GLY A 137 -43.09 -24.00 -3.24
CA GLY A 137 -43.18 -24.16 -4.70
C GLY A 137 -43.44 -22.83 -5.43
N GLU A 138 -44.32 -21.99 -4.88
CA GLU A 138 -44.67 -20.68 -5.44
C GLU A 138 -43.54 -19.67 -5.26
N ALA A 139 -42.85 -19.68 -4.12
CA ALA A 139 -41.68 -18.85 -3.86
C ALA A 139 -40.52 -19.18 -4.83
N VAL A 140 -40.28 -20.47 -5.09
CA VAL A 140 -39.27 -20.92 -6.07
C VAL A 140 -39.65 -20.52 -7.48
N LEU A 141 -40.93 -20.68 -7.88
CA LEU A 141 -41.40 -20.25 -9.19
C LEU A 141 -41.23 -18.74 -9.36
N THR A 142 -41.59 -17.96 -8.34
CA THR A 142 -41.42 -16.50 -8.31
C THR A 142 -39.95 -16.12 -8.47
N LEU A 143 -39.05 -16.79 -7.76
CA LEU A 143 -37.60 -16.57 -7.91
C LEU A 143 -37.13 -16.85 -9.34
N VAL A 144 -37.53 -17.97 -9.93
CA VAL A 144 -37.11 -18.38 -11.29
C VAL A 144 -37.56 -17.36 -12.34
N VAL A 145 -38.72 -16.75 -12.15
CA VAL A 145 -39.27 -15.72 -13.06
C VAL A 145 -38.63 -14.35 -12.82
N LEU A 146 -38.51 -13.91 -11.57
CA LEU A 146 -38.07 -12.55 -11.24
C LEU A 146 -36.55 -12.39 -11.30
N LEU A 147 -35.77 -13.40 -10.91
CA LEU A 147 -34.31 -13.27 -10.79
C LEU A 147 -33.63 -12.90 -12.13
N PRO A 148 -33.97 -13.51 -13.29
CA PRO A 148 -33.41 -13.09 -14.58
C PRO A 148 -33.77 -11.64 -14.94
N LEU A 149 -34.99 -11.22 -14.63
CA LEU A 149 -35.46 -9.85 -14.87
C LEU A 149 -34.71 -8.86 -13.98
N LEU A 150 -34.56 -9.14 -12.69
CA LEU A 150 -33.80 -8.30 -11.74
C LEU A 150 -32.31 -8.24 -12.10
N LEU A 151 -31.74 -9.35 -12.56
CA LEU A 151 -30.38 -9.40 -13.04
C LEU A 151 -30.17 -8.44 -14.22
N ALA A 152 -31.07 -8.47 -15.21
CA ALA A 152 -31.00 -7.62 -16.41
C ALA A 152 -31.43 -6.17 -16.17
N ALA A 153 -32.43 -5.95 -15.31
CA ALA A 153 -33.03 -4.65 -15.04
C ALA A 153 -32.28 -3.83 -13.98
N GLN A 154 -31.40 -4.44 -13.20
CA GLN A 154 -30.82 -3.77 -12.04
C GLN A 154 -29.38 -4.21 -11.78
N ILE A 155 -29.17 -5.49 -11.47
CA ILE A 155 -27.89 -5.95 -10.92
C ILE A 155 -26.76 -5.81 -11.94
N LEU A 156 -26.90 -6.39 -13.13
CA LEU A 156 -25.85 -6.38 -14.15
C LEU A 156 -25.52 -4.95 -14.65
N PRO A 157 -26.50 -4.12 -15.04
CA PRO A 157 -26.21 -2.75 -15.48
C PRO A 157 -25.48 -1.93 -14.42
N GLU A 158 -25.92 -2.01 -13.17
CA GLU A 158 -25.32 -1.25 -12.06
C GLU A 158 -23.90 -1.73 -11.76
N GLU A 159 -23.67 -3.05 -11.67
CA GLU A 159 -22.31 -3.55 -11.42
C GLU A 159 -21.34 -3.17 -12.55
N LEU A 160 -21.79 -3.17 -13.81
CA LEU A 160 -20.97 -2.74 -14.95
C LEU A 160 -20.63 -1.24 -14.88
N VAL A 161 -21.62 -0.39 -14.57
CA VAL A 161 -21.42 1.06 -14.49
C VAL A 161 -20.53 1.43 -13.30
N PHE A 162 -20.83 0.92 -12.11
CA PHE A 162 -20.16 1.36 -10.88
C PHE A 162 -18.85 0.61 -10.63
N ARG A 163 -18.84 -0.73 -10.74
CA ARG A 163 -17.69 -1.57 -10.33
C ARG A 163 -16.80 -1.87 -11.54
N GLY A 164 -17.40 -1.94 -12.73
CA GLY A 164 -16.70 -2.10 -14.00
C GLY A 164 -16.05 -0.80 -14.49
N TYR A 165 -16.80 0.30 -14.54
CA TYR A 165 -16.34 1.57 -15.12
C TYR A 165 -15.94 2.61 -14.07
N ALA A 166 -16.86 3.09 -13.24
CA ALA A 166 -16.59 4.22 -12.33
C ALA A 166 -15.44 3.92 -11.35
N GLN A 167 -15.50 2.80 -10.63
CA GLN A 167 -14.46 2.38 -9.69
C GLN A 167 -13.10 2.21 -10.38
N HIS A 168 -13.06 1.56 -11.54
CA HIS A 168 -11.84 1.40 -12.34
C HIS A 168 -11.19 2.74 -12.68
N HIS A 169 -11.97 3.74 -13.08
CA HIS A 169 -11.43 5.06 -13.40
C HIS A 169 -11.01 5.84 -12.15
N LEU A 170 -11.74 5.70 -11.04
CA LEU A 170 -11.35 6.31 -9.78
C LEU A 170 -10.04 5.71 -9.25
N ASP A 171 -9.80 4.40 -9.41
CA ASP A 171 -8.56 3.70 -9.01
C ASP A 171 -7.30 4.24 -9.72
N HIS A 172 -7.45 4.87 -10.91
CA HIS A 172 -6.30 5.45 -11.63
C HIS A 172 -5.81 6.77 -11.05
N ARG A 173 -6.67 7.48 -10.30
CA ARG A 173 -6.38 8.83 -9.79
C ARG A 173 -6.34 8.87 -8.26
N PHE A 174 -7.09 8.01 -7.62
CA PHE A 174 -7.29 8.01 -6.18
C PHE A 174 -6.80 6.70 -5.56
N SER A 175 -6.57 6.70 -4.25
CA SER A 175 -6.26 5.47 -3.52
C SER A 175 -7.44 4.48 -3.61
N PRO A 176 -7.21 3.16 -3.43
CA PRO A 176 -8.29 2.16 -3.48
C PRO A 176 -9.46 2.47 -2.55
N TRP A 177 -9.21 3.09 -1.39
CA TRP A 177 -10.25 3.52 -0.45
C TRP A 177 -11.04 4.74 -0.94
N ALA A 178 -10.38 5.73 -1.53
CA ALA A 178 -11.05 6.89 -2.09
C ALA A 178 -11.85 6.52 -3.35
N ALA A 179 -11.37 5.57 -4.14
CA ALA A 179 -12.13 5.00 -5.25
C ALA A 179 -13.34 4.20 -4.75
N LEU A 180 -13.17 3.39 -3.69
CA LEU A 180 -14.24 2.64 -3.04
C LEU A 180 -15.35 3.56 -2.48
N LEU A 181 -14.97 4.61 -1.75
CA LEU A 181 -15.91 5.60 -1.20
C LEU A 181 -16.58 6.38 -2.33
N GLY A 182 -15.79 6.84 -3.32
CA GLY A 182 -16.30 7.60 -4.46
C GLY A 182 -17.33 6.82 -5.26
N GLN A 183 -17.08 5.56 -5.60
CA GLN A 183 -18.07 4.74 -6.31
C GLN A 183 -19.30 4.44 -5.46
N ALA A 184 -19.17 4.27 -4.14
CA ALA A 184 -20.32 4.03 -3.26
C ALA A 184 -21.23 5.25 -3.17
N VAL A 185 -20.65 6.46 -3.13
CA VAL A 185 -21.42 7.72 -3.21
C VAL A 185 -22.14 7.83 -4.56
N LEU A 186 -21.44 7.61 -5.68
CA LEU A 186 -22.05 7.64 -7.01
C LEU A 186 -23.19 6.63 -7.14
N TYR A 187 -22.98 5.41 -6.64
CA TYR A 187 -24.00 4.36 -6.60
C TYR A 187 -25.23 4.80 -5.80
N THR A 188 -25.02 5.40 -4.62
CA THR A 188 -26.14 5.84 -3.76
C THR A 188 -26.92 6.99 -4.38
N LEU A 189 -26.23 7.94 -5.02
CA LEU A 189 -26.86 9.03 -5.76
C LEU A 189 -27.67 8.53 -6.96
N PHE A 190 -27.13 7.54 -7.68
CA PHE A 190 -27.83 6.91 -8.79
C PHE A 190 -29.12 6.25 -8.33
N VAL A 191 -29.06 5.41 -7.29
CA VAL A 191 -30.25 4.73 -6.76
C VAL A 191 -31.30 5.76 -6.35
N ALA A 192 -30.92 6.79 -5.60
CA ALA A 192 -31.84 7.84 -5.16
C ALA A 192 -32.50 8.58 -6.33
N ALA A 193 -31.76 8.84 -7.42
CA ALA A 193 -32.30 9.46 -8.62
C ALA A 193 -33.28 8.55 -9.37
N VAL A 194 -32.97 7.26 -9.51
CA VAL A 194 -33.80 6.29 -10.22
C VAL A 194 -35.09 5.97 -9.46
N THR A 195 -35.04 5.90 -8.14
CA THR A 195 -36.21 5.64 -7.28
C THR A 195 -37.00 6.89 -6.92
N GLY A 196 -36.46 8.09 -7.19
CA GLY A 196 -37.10 9.36 -6.83
C GLY A 196 -37.12 9.64 -5.32
N THR A 197 -36.25 9.00 -4.53
CA THR A 197 -36.21 9.20 -3.07
C THR A 197 -35.43 10.47 -2.70
N PRO A 198 -35.97 11.36 -1.84
CA PRO A 198 -35.38 12.68 -1.56
C PRO A 198 -34.11 12.66 -0.68
N GLY A 199 -33.61 11.49 -0.27
CA GLY A 199 -32.46 11.35 0.63
C GLY A 199 -31.53 10.19 0.27
N LEU A 200 -30.30 10.25 0.78
CA LEU A 200 -29.33 9.16 0.62
C LEU A 200 -29.59 8.07 1.66
N SER A 201 -29.87 6.85 1.19
CA SER A 201 -30.03 5.69 2.08
C SER A 201 -28.67 5.19 2.56
N GLY A 202 -28.51 5.10 3.88
CA GLY A 202 -27.33 4.50 4.50
C GLY A 202 -27.15 3.03 4.12
N GLU A 203 -28.24 2.27 3.97
CA GLU A 203 -28.21 0.86 3.56
C GLU A 203 -27.69 0.70 2.13
N VAL A 204 -28.15 1.55 1.21
CA VAL A 204 -27.69 1.56 -0.19
C VAL A 204 -26.21 1.92 -0.26
N PHE A 205 -25.77 2.88 0.56
CA PHE A 205 -24.37 3.25 0.67
C PHE A 205 -23.50 2.10 1.19
N LEU A 206 -23.94 1.42 2.26
CA LEU A 206 -23.25 0.26 2.83
C LEU A 206 -23.19 -0.91 1.85
N LEU A 207 -24.28 -1.19 1.12
CA LEU A 207 -24.30 -2.16 0.03
C LEU A 207 -23.28 -1.76 -1.06
N GLY A 208 -23.24 -0.46 -1.41
CA GLY A 208 -22.28 0.08 -2.36
C GLY A 208 -20.82 -0.11 -1.94
N LEU A 209 -20.52 0.08 -0.66
CA LEU A 209 -19.22 -0.18 -0.06
C LEU A 209 -18.87 -1.68 -0.08
N PHE A 210 -19.81 -2.54 0.32
CA PHE A 210 -19.60 -3.99 0.32
C PHE A 210 -19.23 -4.51 -1.08
N LEU A 211 -20.03 -4.16 -2.09
CA LEU A 211 -19.80 -4.60 -3.47
C LEU A 211 -18.52 -4.03 -4.06
N GLY A 212 -18.20 -2.77 -3.75
CA GLY A 212 -16.93 -2.16 -4.14
C GLY A 212 -15.73 -2.83 -3.46
N ALA A 213 -15.85 -3.26 -2.20
CA ALA A 213 -14.79 -3.94 -1.47
C ALA A 213 -14.55 -5.35 -2.03
N LEU A 214 -15.62 -6.07 -2.40
CA LEU A 214 -15.53 -7.32 -3.16
C LEU A 214 -14.82 -7.11 -4.51
N ARG A 215 -15.17 -6.05 -5.26
CA ARG A 215 -14.51 -5.69 -6.52
C ARG A 215 -13.02 -5.39 -6.35
N THR A 216 -12.64 -4.66 -5.30
CA THR A 216 -11.24 -4.35 -4.98
C THR A 216 -10.47 -5.62 -4.60
N THR A 217 -11.13 -6.54 -3.88
CA THR A 217 -10.52 -7.81 -3.44
C THR A 217 -10.35 -8.79 -4.59
N ALA A 218 -11.38 -8.95 -5.42
CA ALA A 218 -11.43 -9.94 -6.50
C ALA A 218 -10.76 -9.48 -7.81
N GLY A 219 -10.70 -8.16 -8.05
CA GLY A 219 -10.15 -7.61 -9.29
C GLY A 219 -11.07 -7.73 -10.51
N GLU A 220 -12.26 -8.30 -10.35
CA GLU A 220 -13.27 -8.52 -11.40
C GLU A 220 -14.69 -8.13 -10.91
N VAL A 221 -15.64 -8.01 -11.84
CA VAL A 221 -17.04 -7.57 -11.57
C VAL A 221 -18.02 -8.73 -11.31
N TRP A 222 -17.70 -9.94 -11.71
CA TRP A 222 -18.48 -11.16 -11.49
C TRP A 222 -18.66 -11.53 -10.01
N THR A 223 -17.66 -11.35 -9.14
CA THR A 223 -17.77 -11.64 -7.70
C THR A 223 -18.80 -10.76 -7.01
N PRO A 224 -18.75 -9.42 -7.10
CA PRO A 224 -19.81 -8.58 -6.55
C PRO A 224 -21.16 -8.84 -7.23
N LEU A 225 -21.19 -9.09 -8.54
CA LEU A 225 -22.42 -9.46 -9.26
C LEU A 225 -23.08 -10.72 -8.67
N ALA A 226 -22.31 -11.79 -8.44
CA ALA A 226 -22.83 -13.04 -7.90
C ALA A 226 -23.25 -12.92 -6.43
N ALA A 227 -22.48 -12.21 -5.60
CA ALA A 227 -22.86 -11.94 -4.21
C ALA A 227 -24.16 -11.13 -4.13
N ARG A 228 -24.30 -10.10 -4.98
CA ARG A 228 -25.54 -9.31 -5.07
C ARG A 228 -26.73 -10.14 -5.56
N THR A 229 -26.52 -10.98 -6.58
CA THR A 229 -27.56 -11.88 -7.10
C THR A 229 -28.05 -12.84 -6.01
N ALA A 230 -27.14 -13.37 -5.19
CA ALA A 230 -27.51 -14.21 -4.05
C ALA A 230 -28.30 -13.45 -2.98
N LEU A 231 -27.90 -12.21 -2.66
CA LEU A 231 -28.65 -11.35 -1.72
C LEU A 231 -30.08 -11.09 -2.22
N THR A 232 -30.23 -10.75 -3.50
CA THR A 232 -31.54 -10.55 -4.13
C THR A 232 -32.38 -11.82 -4.13
N ALA A 233 -31.78 -12.98 -4.43
CA ALA A 233 -32.48 -14.26 -4.40
C ALA A 233 -33.01 -14.60 -2.99
N VAL A 234 -32.22 -14.33 -1.94
CA VAL A 234 -32.66 -14.50 -0.55
C VAL A 234 -33.85 -13.60 -0.23
N GLY A 235 -33.83 -12.34 -0.67
CA GLY A 235 -34.96 -11.41 -0.50
C GLY A 235 -36.24 -11.92 -1.15
N VAL A 236 -36.19 -12.26 -2.45
CA VAL A 236 -37.35 -12.77 -3.21
C VAL A 236 -37.93 -14.03 -2.59
N LEU A 237 -37.07 -14.96 -2.15
CA LEU A 237 -37.53 -16.18 -1.46
C LEU A 237 -38.14 -15.87 -0.10
N SER A 238 -37.57 -14.95 0.67
CA SER A 238 -38.07 -14.58 1.99
C SER A 238 -39.47 -13.95 1.89
N ASP A 239 -39.68 -13.08 0.90
CA ASP A 239 -40.96 -12.47 0.62
C ASP A 239 -42.00 -13.51 0.14
N GLY A 240 -41.61 -14.38 -0.79
CA GLY A 240 -42.47 -15.45 -1.31
C GLY A 240 -42.87 -16.50 -0.26
N LEU A 241 -42.03 -16.72 0.75
CA LEU A 241 -42.33 -17.58 1.90
C LEU A 241 -43.08 -16.84 3.02
N GLY A 242 -43.40 -15.56 2.84
CA GLY A 242 -44.12 -14.75 3.81
C GLY A 242 -43.38 -14.63 5.16
N LEU A 243 -42.06 -14.44 5.12
CA LEU A 243 -41.23 -14.31 6.33
C LEU A 243 -41.80 -13.24 7.27
N ARG A 244 -42.15 -13.64 8.50
CA ARG A 244 -42.57 -12.72 9.56
C ARG A 244 -41.62 -12.82 10.75
N LEU A 245 -41.09 -11.68 11.16
CA LEU A 245 -40.25 -11.53 12.34
C LEU A 245 -41.12 -11.11 13.53
N SER A 246 -41.17 -11.92 14.58
CA SER A 246 -42.06 -11.73 15.73
C SER A 246 -41.36 -11.15 16.96
N SER A 247 -40.10 -11.53 17.19
CA SER A 247 -39.33 -11.18 18.38
C SER A 247 -38.09 -10.39 18.00
N ALA A 248 -37.94 -9.16 18.50
CA ALA A 248 -36.86 -8.24 18.11
C ALA A 248 -36.70 -8.09 16.58
N PRO A 249 -37.76 -7.72 15.84
CA PRO A 249 -37.77 -7.73 14.38
C PRO A 249 -36.68 -6.83 13.77
N GLU A 250 -36.41 -5.68 14.38
CA GLU A 250 -35.37 -4.74 13.92
C GLU A 250 -33.96 -5.36 13.98
N LEU A 251 -33.67 -6.13 15.05
CA LEU A 251 -32.39 -6.81 15.20
C LEU A 251 -32.22 -7.89 14.13
N TRP A 252 -33.22 -8.74 13.94
CA TRP A 252 -33.16 -9.81 12.94
C TRP A 252 -33.10 -9.27 11.52
N GLN A 253 -33.82 -8.19 11.24
CA GLN A 253 -33.75 -7.51 9.96
C GLN A 253 -32.33 -6.96 9.71
N ALA A 254 -31.72 -6.29 10.70
CA ALA A 254 -30.34 -5.83 10.58
C ALA A 254 -29.36 -7.00 10.37
N LEU A 255 -29.49 -8.09 11.14
CA LEU A 255 -28.63 -9.26 11.00
C LEU A 255 -28.75 -9.90 9.61
N LEU A 256 -29.97 -10.11 9.11
CA LEU A 256 -30.23 -10.68 7.78
C LEU A 256 -29.73 -9.78 6.65
N SER A 257 -29.75 -8.45 6.83
CA SER A 257 -29.25 -7.49 5.84
C SER A 257 -27.72 -7.39 5.80
N PHE A 258 -27.03 -7.46 6.95
CA PHE A 258 -25.60 -7.15 7.02
C PHE A 258 -24.68 -8.37 7.17
N VAL A 259 -25.08 -9.37 7.94
CA VAL A 259 -24.20 -10.51 8.26
C VAL A 259 -23.86 -11.34 7.01
N PRO A 260 -24.79 -11.68 6.10
CA PRO A 260 -24.45 -12.42 4.89
C PRO A 260 -23.44 -11.70 3.99
N ALA A 261 -23.57 -10.38 3.86
CA ALA A 261 -22.61 -9.55 3.13
C ALA A 261 -21.23 -9.58 3.81
N LEU A 262 -21.17 -9.41 5.13
CA LEU A 262 -19.91 -9.46 5.88
C LEU A 262 -19.21 -10.83 5.77
N VAL A 263 -19.97 -11.93 5.89
CA VAL A 263 -19.45 -13.30 5.73
C VAL A 263 -18.93 -13.51 4.31
N ALA A 264 -19.68 -13.08 3.29
CA ALA A 264 -19.23 -13.19 1.91
C ALA A 264 -17.95 -12.39 1.64
N PHE A 265 -17.82 -11.18 2.21
CA PHE A 265 -16.59 -10.41 2.14
C PHE A 265 -15.42 -11.18 2.76
N TRP A 266 -15.56 -11.70 3.98
CA TRP A 266 -14.48 -12.44 4.64
C TRP A 266 -14.13 -13.74 3.93
N VAL A 267 -15.12 -14.51 3.43
CA VAL A 267 -14.87 -15.72 2.65
C VAL A 267 -14.10 -15.39 1.36
N VAL A 268 -14.54 -14.39 0.61
CA VAL A 268 -13.86 -13.94 -0.62
C VAL A 268 -12.47 -13.41 -0.29
N HIS A 269 -12.32 -12.65 0.80
CA HIS A 269 -11.05 -12.12 1.27
C HIS A 269 -10.09 -13.23 1.69
N LEU A 270 -10.55 -14.25 2.40
CA LEU A 270 -9.75 -15.41 2.81
C LEU A 270 -9.39 -16.30 1.62
N LEU A 271 -10.30 -16.53 0.68
CA LEU A 271 -10.01 -17.30 -0.53
C LEU A 271 -9.03 -16.56 -1.44
N HIS A 272 -9.17 -15.24 -1.58
CA HIS A 272 -8.17 -14.42 -2.25
C HIS A 272 -6.89 -14.28 -1.44
N GLY A 273 -6.91 -14.30 -0.11
CA GLY A 273 -5.72 -14.29 0.74
C GLY A 273 -4.93 -15.60 0.66
N ARG A 274 -5.64 -16.73 0.59
CA ARG A 274 -5.10 -18.09 0.40
C ARG A 274 -4.61 -18.34 -1.03
N VAL A 275 -5.24 -17.75 -2.06
CA VAL A 275 -4.89 -17.93 -3.49
C VAL A 275 -4.06 -16.77 -4.08
N ARG A 276 -3.98 -15.60 -3.42
CA ARG A 276 -2.89 -14.61 -3.63
C ARG A 276 -1.52 -15.24 -3.35
N GLY A 277 -1.48 -16.37 -2.62
CA GLY A 277 -0.28 -17.16 -2.34
C GLY A 277 0.12 -18.16 -3.43
N ARG A 278 -0.41 -18.08 -4.66
CA ARG A 278 -0.03 -19.02 -5.74
C ARG A 278 0.21 -18.38 -7.11
N ALA A 279 0.77 -17.17 -7.13
CA ALA A 279 1.74 -16.80 -8.16
C ALA A 279 2.93 -16.25 -7.38
N ASP A 280 3.94 -17.10 -7.25
CA ASP A 280 5.08 -16.98 -6.35
C ASP A 280 5.86 -15.69 -6.56
N ASP A 281 6.25 -15.02 -5.46
CA ASP A 281 7.67 -14.65 -5.29
C ASP A 281 8.03 -14.27 -3.83
N PRO A 282 8.66 -15.18 -3.06
CA PRO A 282 9.52 -14.88 -1.90
C PRO A 282 11.02 -14.83 -2.25
N PHE A 283 11.33 -14.71 -3.55
CA PHE A 283 12.59 -14.51 -4.28
C PHE A 283 13.34 -15.78 -4.74
N PRO A 284 12.81 -16.53 -5.73
CA PRO A 284 13.53 -16.72 -7.02
C PRO A 284 12.60 -16.72 -8.27
N ASP A 285 13.00 -16.25 -9.47
CA ASP A 285 14.34 -16.35 -10.06
C ASP A 285 14.95 -15.01 -10.52
N ALA A 286 16.24 -14.93 -10.23
CA ALA A 286 17.21 -13.90 -10.56
C ALA A 286 17.65 -13.93 -12.04
N GLY A 287 16.72 -14.13 -12.97
CA GLY A 287 17.02 -14.35 -14.40
C GLY A 287 16.93 -13.10 -15.29
N GLY A 288 16.52 -11.95 -14.74
CA GLY A 288 16.57 -10.67 -15.45
C GLY A 288 17.96 -10.05 -15.38
N PRO A 289 18.39 -9.23 -16.36
CA PRO A 289 19.65 -8.51 -16.27
C PRO A 289 19.64 -7.62 -15.04
N ARG A 290 20.53 -7.88 -14.10
CA ARG A 290 20.74 -7.06 -12.90
C ARG A 290 21.52 -5.81 -13.29
N ARG A 291 21.15 -4.67 -12.72
CA ARG A 291 21.95 -3.45 -12.83
C ARG A 291 22.52 -3.11 -11.45
N PRO A 292 23.85 -2.97 -11.33
CA PRO A 292 24.49 -2.54 -10.10
C PRO A 292 23.87 -1.25 -9.56
N LEU A 293 23.75 -1.17 -8.23
CA LEU A 293 23.30 0.06 -7.57
C LEU A 293 24.32 1.17 -7.81
N VAL A 294 23.84 2.37 -8.16
CA VAL A 294 24.71 3.56 -8.26
C VAL A 294 25.16 3.98 -6.86
N GLN A 295 24.24 3.95 -5.90
CA GLN A 295 24.52 4.22 -4.49
C GLN A 295 24.39 2.92 -3.68
N LYS A 296 25.56 2.32 -3.39
CA LYS A 296 25.74 1.21 -2.44
C LYS A 296 25.80 1.81 -1.05
N GLY A 297 24.66 1.85 -0.39
CA GLY A 297 24.41 2.70 0.76
C GLY A 297 24.39 1.95 2.09
N ILE A 298 24.71 2.68 3.16
CA ILE A 298 24.46 2.28 4.53
C ILE A 298 24.02 3.48 5.36
N LEU A 299 23.19 3.25 6.38
CA LEU A 299 22.82 4.27 7.35
C LEU A 299 23.85 4.34 8.48
N TYR A 300 24.14 5.56 8.91
CA TYR A 300 25.07 5.85 9.99
C TYR A 300 24.47 6.86 10.96
N ASP A 301 24.28 6.43 12.20
CA ASP A 301 23.67 7.23 13.25
C ASP A 301 24.71 8.08 13.99
N VAL A 302 24.45 9.38 14.04
CA VAL A 302 25.28 10.35 14.77
C VAL A 302 24.77 10.62 16.20
N GLY A 303 23.62 10.05 16.55
CA GLY A 303 22.92 10.21 17.82
C GLY A 303 21.46 10.57 17.57
N SER A 304 20.59 9.56 17.48
CA SER A 304 19.14 9.69 17.49
C SER A 304 18.58 9.55 18.91
N SER A 305 17.48 10.26 19.15
CA SER A 305 16.72 10.22 20.40
C SER A 305 15.29 9.80 20.09
N TYR A 306 14.87 8.64 20.60
CA TYR A 306 13.50 8.14 20.46
C TYR A 306 12.67 8.33 21.74
N LEU A 307 13.35 8.60 22.85
CA LEU A 307 12.76 8.92 24.16
C LEU A 307 13.44 10.15 24.73
N PRO A 308 12.73 11.03 25.44
CA PRO A 308 13.32 12.22 26.04
C PRO A 308 14.56 11.88 26.91
N GLY A 309 15.71 12.46 26.56
CA GLY A 309 16.97 12.25 27.27
C GLY A 309 17.77 11.01 26.87
N GLN A 310 17.24 10.15 25.98
CA GLN A 310 17.99 9.05 25.38
C GLN A 310 18.82 9.53 24.20
N SER A 311 19.96 8.90 23.97
CA SER A 311 20.76 9.04 22.75
C SER A 311 21.36 7.70 22.39
N SER A 312 21.19 7.28 21.14
CA SER A 312 21.84 6.08 20.59
C SER A 312 23.37 6.17 20.57
N ARG A 313 23.91 7.40 20.66
CA ARG A 313 25.34 7.68 20.71
C ARG A 313 25.66 8.76 21.75
N GLN A 314 25.89 8.33 22.98
CA GLN A 314 26.08 9.26 24.12
C GLN A 314 27.35 10.09 23.97
N ARG A 315 28.48 9.46 23.61
CA ARG A 315 29.77 10.13 23.43
C ARG A 315 30.07 10.36 21.96
N TRP A 316 30.38 11.61 21.61
CA TRP A 316 30.79 11.98 20.26
C TRP A 316 32.31 11.95 20.12
N ARG A 317 32.81 11.14 19.17
CA ARG A 317 34.24 10.92 18.93
C ARG A 317 34.53 10.97 17.43
N PRO A 318 34.91 12.14 16.90
CA PRO A 318 35.16 12.30 15.45
C PRO A 318 36.24 11.34 14.92
N ASP A 319 37.24 10.99 15.73
CA ASP A 319 38.29 10.03 15.38
C ASP A 319 37.78 8.59 15.23
N VAL A 320 36.74 8.23 16.00
CA VAL A 320 36.03 6.95 15.84
C VAL A 320 35.16 7.00 14.61
N VAL A 321 34.43 8.10 14.39
CA VAL A 321 33.58 8.30 13.22
C VAL A 321 34.38 8.19 11.93
N ASP A 322 35.54 8.83 11.84
CA ASP A 322 36.42 8.75 10.67
C ASP A 322 36.89 7.32 10.39
N ARG A 323 37.25 6.57 11.45
CA ARG A 323 37.64 5.16 11.34
C ARG A 323 36.48 4.29 10.84
N GLU A 324 35.28 4.52 11.32
CA GLU A 324 34.07 3.81 10.90
C GLU A 324 33.70 4.17 9.45
N MET A 325 33.83 5.43 9.04
CA MET A 325 33.67 5.84 7.63
C MET A 325 34.71 5.20 6.71
N ARG A 326 35.94 5.01 7.19
CA ARG A 326 36.97 4.24 6.47
C ARG A 326 36.54 2.78 6.30
N VAL A 327 36.04 2.13 7.35
CA VAL A 327 35.50 0.75 7.27
C VAL A 327 34.34 0.67 6.27
N ILE A 328 33.40 1.61 6.34
CA ILE A 328 32.25 1.70 5.41
C ILE A 328 32.73 1.80 3.95
N ARG A 329 33.76 2.61 3.69
CA ARG A 329 34.28 2.79 2.34
C ARG A 329 35.13 1.62 1.85
N GLU A 330 36.08 1.18 2.66
CA GLU A 330 37.16 0.27 2.26
C GLU A 330 36.80 -1.19 2.48
N ASP A 331 36.17 -1.52 3.61
CA ASP A 331 35.90 -2.90 4.01
C ASP A 331 34.49 -3.35 3.58
N LEU A 332 33.50 -2.46 3.66
CA LEU A 332 32.13 -2.71 3.15
C LEU A 332 31.97 -2.34 1.67
N HIS A 333 32.92 -1.63 1.08
CA HIS A 333 32.88 -1.17 -0.31
C HIS A 333 31.67 -0.27 -0.66
N CYS A 334 31.10 0.42 0.33
CA CYS A 334 30.01 1.36 0.10
C CYS A 334 30.47 2.53 -0.79
N THR A 335 29.54 3.08 -1.55
CA THR A 335 29.74 4.30 -2.37
C THR A 335 28.96 5.49 -1.82
N ALA A 336 28.00 5.24 -0.94
CA ALA A 336 27.20 6.27 -0.30
C ALA A 336 26.92 5.95 1.16
N VAL A 337 26.65 6.98 1.96
CA VAL A 337 26.19 6.87 3.34
C VAL A 337 25.07 7.88 3.59
N THR A 338 24.07 7.48 4.39
CA THR A 338 23.14 8.43 4.99
C THR A 338 23.56 8.67 6.42
N VAL A 339 24.02 9.89 6.72
CA VAL A 339 24.23 10.31 8.11
C VAL A 339 22.92 10.86 8.65
N PHE A 340 22.46 10.31 9.77
CA PHE A 340 21.20 10.71 10.38
C PHE A 340 21.33 10.86 11.89
N GLY A 341 20.49 11.70 12.48
CA GLY A 341 20.51 11.97 13.91
C GLY A 341 19.89 13.32 14.27
N GLU A 342 19.95 13.65 15.55
CA GLU A 342 19.34 14.88 16.08
C GLU A 342 20.25 16.09 15.96
N ASP A 343 21.55 15.98 16.25
CA ASP A 343 22.44 17.15 16.35
C ASP A 343 22.97 17.61 14.97
N PRO A 344 22.68 18.85 14.51
CA PRO A 344 23.16 19.34 13.21
C PRO A 344 24.68 19.46 13.09
N GLY A 345 25.38 19.71 14.21
CA GLY A 345 26.85 19.77 14.23
C GLY A 345 27.47 18.40 14.04
N ARG A 346 26.94 17.38 14.72
CA ARG A 346 27.36 15.97 14.50
C ARG A 346 27.05 15.51 13.08
N LEU A 347 25.90 15.91 12.52
CA LEU A 347 25.56 15.63 11.12
C LEU A 347 26.56 16.26 10.15
N GLU A 348 26.91 17.53 10.34
CA GLU A 348 27.89 18.23 9.50
C GLU A 348 29.28 17.59 9.58
N GLU A 349 29.75 17.30 10.79
CA GLU A 349 31.08 16.71 11.01
C GLU A 349 31.18 15.29 10.44
N ALA A 350 30.18 14.43 10.69
CA ALA A 350 30.15 13.08 10.13
C ALA A 350 30.05 13.09 8.60
N ALA A 351 29.26 14.01 8.04
CA ALA A 351 29.16 14.18 6.59
C ALA A 351 30.50 14.62 5.98
N GLY A 352 31.21 15.56 6.61
CA GLY A 352 32.55 15.97 6.18
C GLY A 352 33.53 14.79 6.15
N LEU A 353 33.61 14.03 7.24
CA LEU A 353 34.47 12.84 7.33
C LEU A 353 34.12 11.79 6.26
N ALA A 354 32.83 11.54 6.00
CA ALA A 354 32.41 10.63 4.94
C ALA A 354 32.79 11.14 3.53
N LEU A 355 32.66 12.44 3.27
CA LEU A 355 33.04 13.06 2.00
C LEU A 355 34.55 12.99 1.75
N ASP A 356 35.37 13.14 2.80
CA ASP A 356 36.83 13.00 2.74
C ASP A 356 37.26 11.56 2.41
N ARG A 357 36.47 10.57 2.83
CA ARG A 357 36.61 9.15 2.41
C ARG A 357 36.07 8.87 1.01
N GLY A 358 35.54 9.88 0.32
CA GLY A 358 35.06 9.77 -1.05
C GLY A 358 33.66 9.20 -1.21
N LEU A 359 32.86 9.15 -0.14
CA LEU A 359 31.47 8.70 -0.19
C LEU A 359 30.56 9.82 -0.72
N TYR A 360 29.46 9.45 -1.36
CA TYR A 360 28.30 10.34 -1.51
C TYR A 360 27.53 10.39 -0.19
N VAL A 361 27.13 11.57 0.27
CA VAL A 361 26.46 11.71 1.57
C VAL A 361 25.04 12.25 1.41
N TRP A 362 24.08 11.51 1.95
CA TRP A 362 22.76 12.05 2.29
C TRP A 362 22.77 12.50 3.75
N ILE A 363 22.43 13.76 4.00
CA ILE A 363 22.24 14.27 5.37
C ILE A 363 20.75 14.19 5.70
N GLN A 364 20.39 13.57 6.83
CA GLN A 364 18.99 13.42 7.25
C GLN A 364 18.82 13.84 8.72
N PRO A 365 18.26 15.03 9.01
CA PRO A 365 17.93 15.39 10.38
C PRO A 365 16.72 14.61 10.90
N ARG A 366 16.78 14.17 12.16
CA ARG A 366 15.66 13.54 12.88
C ARG A 366 15.39 14.25 14.18
N LEU A 367 14.21 14.83 14.31
CA LEU A 367 13.74 15.46 15.54
C LEU A 367 12.39 14.84 15.92
N VAL A 368 12.44 13.80 16.73
CA VAL A 368 11.26 13.03 17.17
C VAL A 368 10.39 13.91 18.08
N ASP A 369 9.07 13.78 17.95
CA ASP A 369 8.06 14.55 18.69
C ASP A 369 8.09 16.08 18.48
N ALA A 370 8.86 16.57 17.51
CA ALA A 370 8.91 17.98 17.17
C ALA A 370 7.58 18.51 16.62
N ALA A 371 7.29 19.78 16.90
CA ALA A 371 6.26 20.52 16.19
C ALA A 371 6.72 20.88 14.77
N PRO A 372 5.79 21.05 13.79
CA PRO A 372 6.14 21.41 12.41
C PRO A 372 7.10 22.60 12.26
N GLY A 373 6.92 23.66 13.08
CA GLY A 373 7.79 24.84 13.06
C GLY A 373 9.21 24.56 13.58
N GLU A 374 9.34 23.70 14.60
CA GLU A 374 10.64 23.28 15.13
C GLU A 374 11.36 22.41 14.12
N LEU A 375 10.65 21.46 13.50
CA LEU A 375 11.17 20.62 12.43
C LEU A 375 11.67 21.46 11.24
N ALA A 376 10.90 22.46 10.80
CA ALA A 376 11.31 23.36 9.73
C ALA A 376 12.56 24.18 10.10
N ALA A 377 12.61 24.75 11.31
CA ALA A 377 13.77 25.51 11.76
C ALA A 377 15.03 24.62 11.86
N HIS A 378 14.87 23.39 12.34
CA HIS A 378 15.92 22.40 12.45
C HIS A 378 16.45 21.96 11.08
N LEU A 379 15.55 21.65 10.13
CA LEU A 379 15.88 21.36 8.75
C LEU A 379 16.60 22.53 8.08
N GLY A 380 16.20 23.78 8.36
CA GLY A 380 16.86 24.97 7.85
C GLY A 380 18.34 25.03 8.23
N ARG A 381 18.67 24.84 9.51
CA ARG A 381 20.07 24.80 9.97
C ARG A 381 20.87 23.66 9.32
N THR A 382 20.24 22.49 9.19
CA THR A 382 20.86 21.33 8.53
C THR A 382 21.09 21.58 7.04
N ALA A 383 20.17 22.27 6.35
CA ALA A 383 20.31 22.64 4.95
C ALA A 383 21.44 23.64 4.71
N GLU A 384 21.66 24.59 5.64
CA GLU A 384 22.81 25.51 5.59
C GLU A 384 24.15 24.77 5.75
N ALA A 385 24.22 23.79 6.66
CA ALA A 385 25.39 22.92 6.81
C ALA A 385 25.64 22.06 5.55
N ALA A 386 24.59 21.43 5.02
CA ALA A 386 24.66 20.66 3.78
C ALA A 386 25.14 21.51 2.59
N GLU A 387 24.72 22.78 2.50
CA GLU A 387 25.15 23.67 1.43
C GLU A 387 26.63 24.07 1.54
N ARG A 388 27.17 24.25 2.76
CA ARG A 388 28.62 24.46 2.95
C ARG A 388 29.40 23.27 2.40
N LEU A 389 29.06 22.06 2.86
CA LEU A 389 29.69 20.82 2.42
C LEU A 389 29.55 20.61 0.91
N ARG A 390 28.39 20.94 0.31
CA ARG A 390 28.17 20.81 -1.14
C ARG A 390 29.07 21.73 -1.96
N ARG A 391 29.41 22.92 -1.46
CA ARG A 391 30.33 23.84 -2.16
C ARG A 391 31.74 23.29 -2.18
N ASP A 392 32.17 22.67 -1.09
CA ASP A 392 33.50 22.08 -0.96
C ASP A 392 33.60 20.72 -1.66
N HIS A 393 32.48 19.99 -1.76
CA HIS A 393 32.39 18.68 -2.42
C HIS A 393 31.27 18.64 -3.48
N PRO A 394 31.42 19.34 -4.63
CA PRO A 394 30.40 19.41 -5.66
C PRO A 394 29.92 18.04 -6.14
N GLY A 395 28.60 17.86 -6.23
CA GLY A 395 27.97 16.64 -6.77
C GLY A 395 27.94 15.44 -5.82
N ARG A 396 28.43 15.58 -4.58
CA ARG A 396 28.52 14.47 -3.60
C ARG A 396 27.64 14.60 -2.36
N VAL A 397 26.84 15.66 -2.28
CA VAL A 397 25.98 15.95 -1.12
C VAL A 397 24.52 16.03 -1.55
N GLY A 398 23.66 15.28 -0.87
CA GLY A 398 22.21 15.35 -0.95
C GLY A 398 21.60 15.61 0.43
N LEU A 399 20.39 16.17 0.46
CA LEU A 399 19.66 16.41 1.70
C LEU A 399 18.34 15.64 1.69
N ASN A 400 18.19 14.75 2.67
CA ASN A 400 16.93 14.08 2.94
C ASN A 400 16.17 14.91 3.98
N VAL A 401 15.01 15.46 3.61
CA VAL A 401 14.31 16.46 4.44
C VAL A 401 13.67 15.88 5.71
N GLY A 402 13.64 14.56 5.85
CA GLY A 402 13.15 13.86 7.02
C GLY A 402 12.84 12.39 6.72
N CYS A 403 12.49 11.67 7.78
CA CYS A 403 12.09 10.26 7.74
C CYS A 403 10.70 10.16 8.37
N GLU A 404 9.80 9.38 7.78
CA GLU A 404 8.50 8.96 8.34
C GLU A 404 7.78 10.03 9.19
N ILE A 405 7.71 11.26 8.68
CA ILE A 405 7.26 12.45 9.41
C ILE A 405 5.82 12.27 9.92
N SER A 406 5.00 11.42 9.27
CA SER A 406 3.66 11.14 9.77
C SER A 406 3.64 10.60 11.20
N VAL A 407 4.64 9.81 11.60
CA VAL A 407 4.79 9.22 12.93
C VAL A 407 5.86 9.90 13.76
N PHE A 408 6.99 10.34 13.19
CA PHE A 408 8.07 10.95 13.97
C PHE A 408 7.75 12.37 14.44
N ALA A 409 7.01 13.16 13.66
CA ALA A 409 6.65 14.53 14.05
C ALA A 409 5.20 14.62 14.55
N THR A 410 4.92 15.67 15.32
CA THR A 410 3.55 15.99 15.72
C THR A 410 2.78 16.66 14.57
N GLY A 411 1.44 16.64 14.65
CA GLY A 411 0.57 17.42 13.77
C GLY A 411 0.08 16.71 12.50
N VAL A 412 0.68 15.58 12.12
CA VAL A 412 0.16 14.71 11.05
C VAL A 412 -0.79 13.67 11.63
N LEU A 413 -0.27 12.58 12.20
CA LEU A 413 -1.07 11.59 12.94
C LEU A 413 -1.37 12.08 14.37
N PRO A 414 -2.54 11.73 14.93
CA PRO A 414 -2.88 12.09 16.29
C PRO A 414 -2.13 11.20 17.29
N GLY A 415 -1.53 11.82 18.28
CA GLY A 415 -0.81 11.14 19.35
C GLY A 415 0.18 12.12 19.99
N ARG A 416 0.25 12.08 21.33
CA ARG A 416 1.07 13.03 22.10
C ARG A 416 2.57 12.70 22.04
N ASP A 417 2.91 11.48 21.66
CA ASP A 417 4.26 10.92 21.63
C ASP A 417 4.38 9.96 20.42
N PHE A 418 5.62 9.67 20.00
CA PHE A 418 5.93 8.79 18.87
C PHE A 418 5.23 7.43 18.98
N ASP A 419 5.37 6.76 20.13
CA ASP A 419 4.78 5.44 20.38
C ASP A 419 3.25 5.43 20.17
N ARG A 420 2.52 6.43 20.68
CA ARG A 420 1.07 6.51 20.46
C ARG A 420 0.70 6.75 19.01
N ARG A 421 1.49 7.50 18.25
CA ARG A 421 1.24 7.70 16.81
C ARG A 421 1.47 6.41 16.02
N THR A 422 2.53 5.67 16.33
CA THR A 422 2.81 4.36 15.75
C THR A 422 1.68 3.36 16.05
N ARG A 423 1.23 3.27 17.31
CA ARG A 423 0.08 2.42 17.67
C ARG A 423 -1.23 2.86 17.01
N ALA A 424 -1.43 4.16 16.84
CA ALA A 424 -2.62 4.70 16.20
C ALA A 424 -2.65 4.45 14.68
N LEU A 425 -1.50 4.28 14.01
CA LEU A 425 -1.42 4.06 12.57
C LEU A 425 -2.28 2.88 12.11
N GLY A 426 -2.23 1.75 12.83
CA GLY A 426 -3.04 0.57 12.51
C GLY A 426 -4.55 0.83 12.64
N LEU A 427 -4.97 1.53 13.71
CA LEU A 427 -6.38 1.86 13.96
C LEU A 427 -6.91 2.90 12.96
N LEU A 428 -6.09 3.89 12.62
CA LEU A 428 -6.47 5.04 11.80
C LEU A 428 -6.14 4.86 10.32
N PHE A 429 -5.72 3.64 9.93
CA PHE A 429 -5.40 3.29 8.56
C PHE A 429 -6.47 3.72 7.53
N PRO A 430 -7.79 3.61 7.78
CA PRO A 430 -8.81 4.10 6.84
C PRO A 430 -8.78 5.62 6.58
N LEU A 431 -8.17 6.40 7.49
CA LEU A 431 -8.05 7.86 7.42
C LEU A 431 -6.73 8.33 6.79
N LEU A 432 -5.85 7.41 6.36
CA LEU A 432 -4.57 7.75 5.71
C LEU A 432 -4.67 8.82 4.62
N PRO A 433 -5.66 8.82 3.70
CA PRO A 433 -5.75 9.87 2.67
C PRO A 433 -5.89 11.30 3.23
N TRP A 434 -6.42 11.45 4.44
CA TRP A 434 -6.50 12.75 5.11
C TRP A 434 -5.18 13.13 5.75
N PHE A 435 -4.48 12.16 6.37
CA PHE A 435 -3.13 12.35 6.90
C PHE A 435 -2.12 12.63 5.79
N ASP A 436 -2.22 11.96 4.65
CA ASP A 436 -1.40 12.21 3.46
C ASP A 436 -1.53 13.67 2.98
N ARG A 437 -2.73 14.26 3.04
CA ARG A 437 -2.92 15.69 2.68
C ARG A 437 -2.23 16.63 3.67
N ARG A 438 -2.20 16.28 4.95
CA ARG A 438 -1.50 17.05 6.00
C ARG A 438 0.01 16.90 5.83
N LEU A 439 0.48 15.66 5.69
CA LEU A 439 1.88 15.32 5.40
C LEU A 439 2.36 16.08 4.17
N ASN A 440 1.67 15.99 3.03
CA ASN A 440 2.07 16.68 1.80
C ASN A 440 2.00 18.21 1.87
N ARG A 441 1.26 18.79 2.82
CA ARG A 441 1.34 20.23 3.10
C ARG A 441 2.63 20.55 3.83
N LEU A 442 2.95 19.78 4.87
CA LEU A 442 4.18 19.92 5.65
C LEU A 442 5.42 19.66 4.79
N LEU A 443 5.43 18.59 3.98
CA LEU A 443 6.56 18.28 3.08
C LEU A 443 6.85 19.39 2.07
N ARG A 444 5.81 20.07 1.55
CA ARG A 444 6.01 21.24 0.68
C ARG A 444 6.65 22.42 1.41
N GLU A 445 6.26 22.65 2.66
CA GLU A 445 6.88 23.66 3.51
C GLU A 445 8.35 23.32 3.82
N LEU A 446 8.62 22.09 4.24
CA LEU A 446 9.97 21.60 4.54
C LEU A 446 10.87 21.64 3.30
N ALA A 447 10.38 21.17 2.15
CA ALA A 447 11.11 21.27 0.89
C ALA A 447 11.38 22.74 0.51
N GLY A 448 10.42 23.65 0.72
CA GLY A 448 10.63 25.08 0.53
C GLY A 448 11.73 25.65 1.43
N THR A 449 11.71 25.31 2.72
CA THR A 449 12.73 25.70 3.71
C THR A 449 14.12 25.18 3.34
N ALA A 450 14.21 23.92 2.90
CA ALA A 450 15.44 23.30 2.44
C ALA A 450 15.95 23.97 1.16
N ARG A 451 15.10 24.16 0.14
CA ARG A 451 15.47 24.78 -1.14
C ARG A 451 15.95 26.22 -1.03
N ALA A 452 15.44 26.96 -0.05
CA ALA A 452 15.91 28.32 0.21
C ALA A 452 17.39 28.37 0.63
N ARG A 453 17.96 27.25 1.10
CA ARG A 453 19.29 27.18 1.71
C ARG A 453 20.23 26.20 1.02
N PHE A 454 19.70 25.19 0.34
CA PHE A 454 20.46 24.09 -0.27
C PHE A 454 20.12 23.91 -1.74
N GLN A 455 21.15 23.86 -2.59
CA GLN A 455 21.02 23.78 -4.06
C GLN A 455 21.34 22.39 -4.64
N GLY A 456 21.56 21.37 -3.80
CA GLY A 456 21.78 19.99 -4.24
C GLY A 456 20.50 19.14 -4.30
N PRO A 457 20.62 17.81 -4.52
CA PRO A 457 19.48 16.90 -4.59
C PRO A 457 18.67 16.84 -3.29
N LEU A 458 17.33 16.95 -3.38
CA LEU A 458 16.43 16.68 -2.24
C LEU A 458 15.69 15.36 -2.39
N THR A 459 15.53 14.68 -1.26
CA THR A 459 14.65 13.54 -1.10
C THR A 459 13.91 13.60 0.25
N TYR A 460 13.06 12.61 0.49
CA TYR A 460 12.33 12.39 1.73
C TYR A 460 12.26 10.87 1.95
N GLY A 461 12.58 10.38 3.16
CA GLY A 461 12.40 8.97 3.53
C GLY A 461 10.94 8.72 3.90
N SER A 462 10.15 8.21 2.95
CA SER A 462 8.73 7.92 3.22
C SER A 462 8.54 6.51 3.74
N GLY A 463 7.75 6.35 4.79
CA GLY A 463 7.27 5.02 5.21
C GLY A 463 6.39 4.41 4.12
N ALA A 464 6.37 3.08 3.98
CA ALA A 464 5.62 2.40 2.91
C ALA A 464 4.09 2.67 2.93
N TRP A 465 3.55 3.20 4.02
CA TRP A 465 2.15 3.61 4.18
C TRP A 465 1.86 5.06 3.74
N GLU A 466 2.88 5.89 3.54
CA GLU A 466 2.72 7.31 3.20
C GLU A 466 2.53 7.51 1.68
N THR A 467 1.47 8.23 1.28
CA THR A 467 1.32 8.65 -0.12
C THR A 467 1.88 10.05 -0.32
N VAL A 468 3.12 10.13 -0.81
CA VAL A 468 3.87 11.38 -0.97
C VAL A 468 3.66 12.03 -2.34
N ASP A 469 3.46 13.35 -2.35
CA ASP A 469 3.60 14.21 -3.51
C ASP A 469 5.10 14.47 -3.76
N TRP A 470 5.66 13.73 -4.71
CA TRP A 470 7.08 13.80 -5.06
C TRP A 470 7.45 15.06 -5.85
N THR A 471 6.51 15.94 -6.21
CA THR A 471 6.77 17.13 -7.03
C THR A 471 7.95 18.01 -6.55
N PRO A 472 8.08 18.34 -5.25
CA PRO A 472 9.14 19.24 -4.77
C PRO A 472 10.51 18.56 -4.57
N PHE A 473 10.60 17.24 -4.73
CA PHE A 473 11.82 16.44 -4.51
C PHE A 473 12.47 16.02 -5.84
N ASP A 474 13.77 15.78 -5.85
CA ASP A 474 14.47 15.30 -7.06
C ASP A 474 14.51 13.77 -7.13
N VAL A 475 14.52 13.13 -5.96
CA VAL A 475 14.65 11.69 -5.78
C VAL A 475 13.49 11.18 -4.93
N VAL A 476 12.89 10.06 -5.35
CA VAL A 476 11.88 9.33 -4.59
C VAL A 476 12.60 8.49 -3.54
N GLY A 477 12.39 8.79 -2.26
CA GLY A 477 12.98 8.06 -1.13
C GLY A 477 11.95 7.19 -0.43
N VAL A 478 12.28 5.96 -0.07
CA VAL A 478 11.34 5.08 0.65
C VAL A 478 12.05 4.21 1.68
N ASP A 479 11.51 4.18 2.89
CA ASP A 479 11.91 3.27 3.96
C ASP A 479 11.14 1.96 3.72
N TYR A 480 11.80 1.00 3.07
CA TYR A 480 11.16 -0.11 2.36
C TYR A 480 11.50 -1.46 2.98
N TYR A 481 10.97 -1.69 4.18
CA TYR A 481 11.12 -2.95 4.89
C TYR A 481 10.21 -4.05 4.32
N LEU A 482 10.74 -5.28 4.26
CA LEU A 482 9.96 -6.46 3.89
C LEU A 482 9.20 -6.99 5.10
N ASP A 483 7.88 -7.16 4.99
CA ASP A 483 7.05 -7.81 6.00
C ASP A 483 6.12 -8.87 5.39
N GLU A 484 5.46 -9.66 6.24
CA GLU A 484 4.54 -10.72 5.81
C GLU A 484 3.43 -10.24 4.86
N LEU A 485 2.88 -9.05 5.09
CA LEU A 485 1.78 -8.47 4.33
C LEU A 485 2.27 -7.94 2.97
N THR A 486 3.48 -7.38 2.93
CA THR A 486 4.05 -6.74 1.74
C THR A 486 4.84 -7.70 0.86
N ARG A 487 5.30 -8.85 1.38
CA ARG A 487 6.18 -9.82 0.69
C ARG A 487 5.76 -10.11 -0.75
N ARG A 488 4.48 -10.38 -0.98
CA ARG A 488 3.96 -10.76 -2.30
C ARG A 488 3.85 -9.61 -3.29
N THR A 489 3.86 -8.37 -2.81
CA THR A 489 3.70 -7.15 -3.62
C THR A 489 4.95 -6.28 -3.62
N TYR A 490 6.03 -6.72 -2.98
CA TYR A 490 7.23 -5.93 -2.72
C TYR A 490 7.86 -5.36 -4.01
N ARG A 491 8.13 -6.22 -5.00
CA ARG A 491 8.59 -5.78 -6.34
C ARG A 491 7.61 -4.82 -7.03
N GLN A 492 6.30 -5.07 -6.90
CA GLN A 492 5.28 -4.23 -7.51
C GLN A 492 5.28 -2.82 -6.89
N GLY A 493 5.53 -2.69 -5.59
CA GLY A 493 5.66 -1.40 -4.92
C GLY A 493 6.81 -0.57 -5.51
N LEU A 494 7.99 -1.16 -5.67
CA LEU A 494 9.14 -0.51 -6.31
C LEU A 494 8.83 -0.01 -7.73
N ARG A 495 8.14 -0.84 -8.53
CA ARG A 495 7.70 -0.43 -9.89
C ARG A 495 6.75 0.76 -9.88
N ARG A 496 5.87 0.87 -8.88
CA ARG A 496 4.97 2.03 -8.73
C ARG A 496 5.76 3.29 -8.38
N LEU A 497 6.73 3.19 -7.49
CA LEU A 497 7.61 4.32 -7.15
C LEU A 497 8.39 4.80 -8.37
N ARG A 498 8.91 3.89 -9.19
CA ARG A 498 9.58 4.23 -10.44
C ARG A 498 8.68 4.92 -11.47
N ALA A 499 7.36 4.72 -11.42
CA ALA A 499 6.43 5.36 -12.36
C ALA A 499 6.39 6.90 -12.22
N HIS A 500 6.96 7.46 -11.14
CA HIS A 500 7.16 8.91 -10.99
C HIS A 500 8.22 9.49 -11.93
N GLY A 501 9.02 8.65 -12.61
CA GLY A 501 10.02 9.10 -13.58
C GLY A 501 11.24 9.78 -12.97
N LYS A 502 11.43 9.64 -11.65
CA LYS A 502 12.58 10.13 -10.87
C LYS A 502 13.42 8.95 -10.39
N PRO A 503 14.72 9.15 -10.09
CA PRO A 503 15.51 8.13 -9.41
C PRO A 503 14.82 7.69 -8.11
N VAL A 504 14.80 6.38 -7.86
CA VAL A 504 14.25 5.80 -6.62
C VAL A 504 15.42 5.35 -5.75
N VAL A 505 15.46 5.82 -4.51
CA VAL A 505 16.40 5.39 -3.48
C VAL A 505 15.60 4.71 -2.38
N VAL A 506 15.96 3.47 -2.07
CA VAL A 506 15.50 2.81 -0.84
C VAL A 506 16.33 3.40 0.29
N THR A 507 15.73 4.35 1.01
CA THR A 507 16.39 5.13 2.05
C THR A 507 16.64 4.32 3.31
N GLU A 508 15.89 3.24 3.52
CA GLU A 508 16.13 2.24 4.56
C GLU A 508 15.63 0.85 4.14
N PHE A 509 16.41 -0.18 4.44
CA PHE A 509 15.95 -1.58 4.46
C PHE A 509 16.84 -2.43 5.38
N GLY A 510 16.30 -3.57 5.83
CA GLY A 510 17.02 -4.53 6.68
C GLY A 510 16.07 -5.38 7.49
N CYS A 511 16.60 -6.11 8.47
CA CYS A 511 15.82 -6.69 9.56
C CYS A 511 16.71 -6.95 10.79
N CYS A 512 16.08 -7.33 11.89
CA CYS A 512 16.75 -7.75 13.12
C CYS A 512 17.37 -9.15 12.99
N SER A 513 18.19 -9.55 13.97
CA SER A 513 19.01 -10.77 13.91
C SER A 513 18.47 -11.92 14.79
N TYR A 514 17.19 -12.24 14.65
CA TYR A 514 16.53 -13.37 15.35
C TYR A 514 15.62 -14.18 14.42
N ALA A 515 15.33 -15.42 14.83
CA ALA A 515 14.45 -16.33 14.10
C ALA A 515 13.04 -15.74 13.90
N GLY A 516 12.65 -15.52 12.65
CA GLY A 516 11.37 -14.91 12.27
C GLY A 516 11.41 -13.41 12.02
N ALA A 517 12.54 -12.73 12.24
CA ALA A 517 12.67 -11.28 12.01
C ALA A 517 12.40 -10.87 10.54
N ARG A 518 12.68 -11.77 9.58
CA ARG A 518 12.42 -11.58 8.14
C ARG A 518 11.00 -11.11 7.82
N ASP A 519 10.04 -11.51 8.64
CA ASP A 519 8.63 -11.36 8.34
C ASP A 519 8.00 -10.14 9.03
N ARG A 520 8.81 -9.39 9.80
CA ARG A 520 8.33 -8.32 10.68
C ARG A 520 8.60 -6.90 10.16
N GLY A 521 9.37 -6.75 9.08
CA GLY A 521 9.72 -5.44 8.53
C GLY A 521 10.26 -4.47 9.59
N GLY A 522 9.77 -3.23 9.57
CA GLY A 522 10.14 -2.20 10.55
C GLY A 522 9.75 -2.54 12.00
N SER A 523 8.74 -3.40 12.21
CA SER A 523 8.34 -3.92 13.52
C SER A 523 9.26 -5.01 14.07
N GLY A 524 10.41 -5.27 13.43
CA GLY A 524 11.39 -6.24 13.92
C GLY A 524 11.88 -5.94 15.33
N SER A 525 12.04 -4.65 15.69
CA SER A 525 12.54 -4.20 16.98
C SER A 525 11.50 -4.20 18.09
N ASP A 526 10.21 -4.42 17.78
CA ASP A 526 9.10 -4.42 18.76
C ASP A 526 9.22 -5.52 19.83
N ILE A 527 10.15 -6.46 19.67
CA ILE A 527 10.43 -7.50 20.67
C ILE A 527 11.16 -6.94 21.90
N LEU A 528 11.75 -5.74 21.79
CA LEU A 528 12.45 -5.05 22.86
C LEU A 528 11.47 -4.21 23.68
N ASP A 529 11.45 -4.41 24.99
CA ASP A 529 10.64 -3.61 25.91
C ASP A 529 11.30 -2.24 26.17
N TRP A 530 10.57 -1.18 25.83
CA TRP A 530 11.00 0.22 25.98
C TRP A 530 10.43 0.89 27.24
N SER A 531 9.77 0.15 28.13
CA SER A 531 9.18 0.69 29.36
C SER A 531 10.23 1.13 30.38
N ASP A 532 11.39 0.49 30.40
CA ASP A 532 12.56 0.87 31.20
C ASP A 532 13.81 1.00 30.29
N PRO A 533 14.25 2.23 29.98
CA PRO A 533 15.44 2.46 29.14
C PRO A 533 16.73 1.86 29.70
N GLU A 534 16.83 1.67 31.02
CA GLU A 534 18.04 1.16 31.68
C GLU A 534 18.07 -0.38 31.77
N ASP A 535 16.92 -1.04 31.67
CA ASP A 535 16.78 -2.52 31.64
C ASP A 535 15.85 -2.97 30.51
N ARG A 536 16.16 -2.58 29.28
CA ARG A 536 15.41 -3.06 28.10
C ARG A 536 15.59 -4.56 27.94
N ARG A 537 14.47 -5.30 27.92
CA ARG A 537 14.43 -6.76 27.82
C ARG A 537 13.79 -7.24 26.54
N VAL A 538 14.27 -8.38 26.04
CA VAL A 538 13.67 -9.08 24.91
C VAL A 538 12.52 -9.95 25.40
N SER A 539 11.34 -9.74 24.83
CA SER A 539 10.13 -10.51 25.12
C SER A 539 10.01 -11.74 24.21
N GLY A 540 9.03 -12.63 24.47
CA GLY A 540 8.61 -13.64 23.49
C GLY A 540 9.53 -14.84 23.28
N GLY A 541 10.64 -14.97 24.01
CA GLY A 541 11.54 -16.13 23.92
C GLY A 541 12.25 -16.27 22.56
N HIS A 542 12.54 -15.13 21.91
CA HIS A 542 13.23 -15.11 20.62
C HIS A 542 14.65 -15.67 20.71
N VAL A 543 15.09 -16.28 19.61
CA VAL A 543 16.42 -16.90 19.49
C VAL A 543 17.20 -16.15 18.42
N ARG A 544 18.41 -15.71 18.78
CA ARG A 544 19.34 -15.03 17.87
C ARG A 544 19.64 -15.89 16.64
N ASP A 545 19.57 -15.27 15.47
CA ASP A 545 19.94 -15.85 14.19
C ASP A 545 20.41 -14.75 13.23
N GLU A 546 21.72 -14.57 13.12
CA GLU A 546 22.31 -13.58 12.20
C GLU A 546 22.18 -13.97 10.73
N ARG A 547 21.89 -15.25 10.42
CA ARG A 547 21.67 -15.70 9.03
C ARG A 547 20.39 -15.12 8.48
N VAL A 548 19.35 -15.01 9.30
CA VAL A 548 18.08 -14.37 8.90
C VAL A 548 18.33 -12.94 8.40
N GLN A 549 19.13 -12.16 9.13
CA GLN A 549 19.50 -10.80 8.74
C GLN A 549 20.34 -10.77 7.46
N ALA A 550 21.38 -11.60 7.41
CA ALA A 550 22.30 -11.66 6.29
C ALA A 550 21.61 -12.08 4.97
N ASP A 551 20.81 -13.15 5.02
CA ASP A 551 20.09 -13.69 3.86
C ASP A 551 19.06 -12.68 3.35
N LEU A 552 18.30 -12.03 4.24
CA LEU A 552 17.34 -11.01 3.81
C LEU A 552 18.02 -9.82 3.12
N ILE A 553 19.12 -9.31 3.68
CA ILE A 553 19.85 -8.19 3.06
C ILE A 553 20.33 -8.59 1.66
N GLY A 554 20.89 -9.80 1.51
CA GLY A 554 21.30 -10.32 0.20
C GLY A 554 20.14 -10.41 -0.81
N ASP A 555 19.03 -11.00 -0.38
CA ASP A 555 17.83 -11.16 -1.23
C ASP A 555 17.25 -9.81 -1.67
N LEU A 556 17.21 -8.83 -0.77
CA LEU A 556 16.66 -7.50 -1.09
C LEU A 556 17.56 -6.71 -2.04
N LEU A 557 18.89 -6.83 -1.91
CA LEU A 557 19.82 -6.25 -2.89
C LEU A 557 19.58 -6.82 -4.29
N ASP A 558 19.38 -8.14 -4.41
CA ASP A 558 19.02 -8.78 -5.69
C ASP A 558 17.71 -8.23 -6.26
N VAL A 559 16.72 -7.97 -5.40
CA VAL A 559 15.45 -7.33 -5.80
C VAL A 559 15.69 -5.92 -6.33
N PHE A 560 16.44 -5.09 -5.60
CA PHE A 560 16.65 -3.68 -5.96
C PHE A 560 17.39 -3.52 -7.28
N GLU A 561 18.40 -4.35 -7.55
CA GLU A 561 19.12 -4.34 -8.82
C GLU A 561 18.24 -4.77 -10.00
N THR A 562 17.40 -5.79 -9.77
CA THR A 562 16.46 -6.29 -10.80
C THR A 562 15.37 -5.27 -11.10
N GLU A 563 14.92 -4.52 -10.10
CA GLU A 563 13.91 -3.47 -10.27
C GLU A 563 14.52 -2.12 -10.71
N GLU A 564 15.84 -2.07 -10.91
CA GLU A 564 16.63 -0.90 -11.31
C GLU A 564 16.47 0.30 -10.36
N VAL A 565 16.54 0.04 -9.06
CA VAL A 565 16.60 1.08 -8.02
C VAL A 565 17.95 1.81 -8.13
N HIS A 566 17.97 3.13 -7.90
CA HIS A 566 19.18 3.94 -8.02
C HIS A 566 20.16 3.72 -6.87
N GLY A 567 19.63 3.60 -5.64
CA GLY A 567 20.41 3.39 -4.44
C GLY A 567 19.63 2.63 -3.38
N ALA A 568 20.32 1.89 -2.53
CA ALA A 568 19.72 1.20 -1.40
C ALA A 568 20.62 1.32 -0.18
N PHE A 569 20.05 1.67 0.96
CA PHE A 569 20.77 1.97 2.19
C PHE A 569 20.39 0.97 3.29
N VAL A 570 21.34 0.12 3.67
CA VAL A 570 21.13 -0.85 4.77
C VAL A 570 20.98 -0.08 6.07
N CYS A 571 19.86 -0.27 6.75
CA CYS A 571 19.69 0.15 8.14
C CYS A 571 20.25 -0.98 9.01
N MET A 572 21.38 -0.81 9.70
CA MET A 572 22.31 0.34 9.75
C MET A 572 23.72 -0.13 10.16
N PHE A 573 24.75 0.73 10.19
CA PHE A 573 26.09 0.32 10.63
C PHE A 573 26.08 -0.25 12.05
N ILE A 574 25.73 0.58 13.04
CA ILE A 574 25.69 0.22 14.45
C ILE A 574 24.51 0.89 15.15
N GLU A 575 23.79 0.14 15.98
CA GLU A 575 22.81 0.68 16.91
C GLU A 575 23.41 0.58 18.32
N GLY A 576 24.22 1.58 18.67
CA GLY A 576 25.20 1.47 19.75
C GLY A 576 24.57 1.13 21.10
N ASP A 577 23.43 1.73 21.43
CA ASP A 577 22.75 1.54 22.70
C ASP A 577 22.13 0.13 22.85
N CYS A 578 21.89 -0.61 21.77
CA CYS A 578 21.41 -2.00 21.81
C CYS A 578 22.56 -2.99 22.09
N ARG A 579 22.90 -3.19 23.37
CA ARG A 579 24.02 -4.04 23.81
C ARG A 579 23.76 -5.53 23.58
N TYR A 580 24.82 -6.27 23.23
CA TYR A 580 24.80 -7.73 23.17
C TYR A 580 24.77 -8.36 24.57
N SER A 581 24.09 -9.50 24.71
CA SER A 581 24.18 -10.34 25.90
C SER A 581 24.15 -11.83 25.53
N PRO A 582 24.90 -12.71 26.23
CA PRO A 582 24.72 -14.14 26.08
C PRO A 582 23.39 -14.64 26.66
N ASP A 583 22.73 -13.86 27.53
CA ASP A 583 21.36 -14.13 27.97
C ASP A 583 20.37 -13.62 26.92
N PRO A 584 19.59 -14.50 26.25
CA PRO A 584 18.66 -14.09 25.21
C PRO A 584 17.62 -13.06 25.67
N THR A 585 17.28 -13.01 26.97
CA THR A 585 16.32 -12.04 27.50
C THR A 585 16.89 -10.63 27.64
N ARG A 586 18.21 -10.48 27.56
CA ARG A 586 18.95 -9.22 27.67
C ARG A 586 19.76 -8.89 26.39
N ASP A 587 19.67 -9.72 25.35
CA ASP A 587 20.37 -9.50 24.08
C ASP A 587 19.64 -8.44 23.23
N GLN A 588 19.79 -7.17 23.59
CA GLN A 588 19.15 -6.06 22.88
C GLN A 588 19.64 -5.98 21.43
N ASP A 589 20.87 -6.39 21.17
CA ASP A 589 21.45 -6.43 19.83
C ASP A 589 20.72 -7.41 18.88
N MET A 590 20.06 -8.47 19.38
CA MET A 590 19.28 -9.32 18.47
C MET A 590 18.07 -8.57 17.90
N ALA A 591 17.52 -7.61 18.65
CA ALA A 591 16.42 -6.74 18.26
C ALA A 591 16.88 -5.50 17.46
N SER A 592 18.19 -5.32 17.27
CA SER A 592 18.76 -4.18 16.55
C SER A 592 18.82 -4.42 15.04
N PHE A 593 18.82 -3.33 14.26
CA PHE A 593 19.04 -3.38 12.82
C PHE A 593 20.53 -3.30 12.43
N GLY A 594 21.40 -3.03 13.40
CA GLY A 594 22.85 -2.90 13.19
C GLY A 594 23.48 -4.14 12.54
N ILE A 595 24.40 -3.93 11.59
CA ILE A 595 25.21 -5.00 10.97
C ILE A 595 26.52 -5.28 11.72
N VAL A 596 26.88 -4.42 12.67
CA VAL A 596 27.91 -4.70 13.68
C VAL A 596 27.28 -4.80 15.06
N ARG A 597 27.91 -5.57 15.92
CA ARG A 597 27.45 -5.91 17.27
C ARG A 597 28.20 -5.07 18.31
N PRO A 598 27.52 -4.27 19.15
CA PRO A 598 28.13 -3.61 20.30
C PRO A 598 28.60 -4.62 21.36
N PRO A 599 29.64 -4.29 22.15
CA PRO A 599 30.15 -5.16 23.19
C PRO A 599 29.11 -5.37 24.32
N PRO A 600 29.22 -6.47 25.10
CA PRO A 600 28.39 -6.66 26.29
C PRO A 600 28.52 -5.51 27.27
N LEU A 601 27.43 -5.15 27.96
CA LEU A 601 27.47 -4.13 29.01
C LEU A 601 28.49 -4.47 30.11
N GLU A 602 28.59 -5.76 30.45
CA GLU A 602 29.49 -6.29 31.47
C GLU A 602 30.98 -6.19 31.08
N SER A 603 31.30 -5.93 29.81
CA SER A 603 32.69 -5.80 29.35
C SER A 603 33.36 -4.49 29.77
N GLY A 604 32.57 -3.47 30.13
CA GLY A 604 33.06 -2.10 30.36
C GLY A 604 33.53 -1.37 29.10
N LEU A 605 33.52 -2.03 27.93
CA LEU A 605 33.81 -1.42 26.64
C LEU A 605 32.57 -0.69 26.11
N SER A 606 32.81 0.33 25.30
CA SER A 606 31.74 1.13 24.71
C SER A 606 31.85 1.14 23.20
N PRO A 607 30.73 1.01 22.47
CA PRO A 607 30.71 1.21 21.03
C PRO A 607 31.14 2.62 20.63
N ASP A 608 30.83 3.64 21.45
CA ASP A 608 31.27 5.01 21.20
C ASP A 608 32.80 5.20 21.19
N ASP A 609 33.57 4.26 21.76
CA ASP A 609 35.04 4.25 21.71
C ASP A 609 35.58 3.42 20.52
N GLY A 610 34.71 2.94 19.64
CA GLY A 610 35.04 2.15 18.46
C GLY A 610 35.14 0.65 18.71
N HIS A 611 34.53 0.15 19.79
CA HIS A 611 34.46 -1.28 20.08
C HIS A 611 33.18 -1.88 19.49
N TRP A 612 33.31 -2.75 18.50
CA TRP A 612 32.22 -3.54 17.94
C TRP A 612 32.81 -4.74 17.19
N GLU A 613 31.96 -5.73 16.92
CA GLU A 613 32.34 -6.92 16.14
C GLU A 613 31.42 -7.07 14.92
N PRO A 614 31.93 -7.46 13.74
CA PRO A 614 31.09 -7.64 12.56
C PRO A 614 30.11 -8.81 12.76
N LYS A 615 28.82 -8.60 12.42
CA LYS A 615 27.84 -9.69 12.30
C LYS A 615 27.97 -10.38 10.95
N LEU A 616 27.27 -11.49 10.76
CA LEU A 616 27.21 -12.16 9.46
C LEU A 616 26.75 -11.21 8.33
N ALA A 617 25.79 -10.32 8.60
CA ALA A 617 25.31 -9.33 7.65
C ALA A 617 26.40 -8.38 7.13
N PHE A 618 27.39 -8.02 7.96
CA PHE A 618 28.55 -7.22 7.55
C PHE A 618 29.33 -7.93 6.45
N HIS A 619 29.64 -9.20 6.66
CA HIS A 619 30.40 -10.00 5.70
C HIS A 619 29.63 -10.23 4.40
N THR A 620 28.32 -10.49 4.48
CA THR A 620 27.46 -10.62 3.30
C THR A 620 27.41 -9.33 2.48
N LEU A 621 27.25 -8.18 3.15
CA LEU A 621 27.22 -6.88 2.48
C LEU A 621 28.56 -6.55 1.79
N ALA A 622 29.68 -6.74 2.51
CA ALA A 622 31.03 -6.54 1.97
C ALA A 622 31.26 -7.39 0.71
N ALA A 623 30.96 -8.69 0.78
CA ALA A 623 31.11 -9.60 -0.35
C ALA A 623 30.26 -9.18 -1.56
N ARG A 624 29.01 -8.75 -1.30
CA ARG A 624 28.09 -8.33 -2.36
C ARG A 624 28.57 -7.07 -3.08
N TYR A 625 28.99 -6.06 -2.32
CA TYR A 625 29.45 -4.79 -2.89
C TYR A 625 30.82 -4.88 -3.57
N ALA A 626 31.70 -5.78 -3.11
CA ALA A 626 32.98 -6.09 -3.75
C ALA A 626 32.81 -6.75 -5.13
N GLY A 627 31.96 -7.79 -5.23
CA GLY A 627 31.83 -8.62 -6.44
C GLY A 627 31.34 -7.88 -7.69
N GLU A 628 30.61 -6.78 -7.51
CA GLU A 628 30.16 -5.92 -8.61
C GLU A 628 31.24 -4.95 -9.14
N ALA A 629 32.33 -4.71 -8.38
CA ALA A 629 33.38 -3.80 -8.82
C ALA A 629 34.24 -4.39 -9.96
N THR A 630 34.32 -5.72 -10.07
CA THR A 630 35.11 -6.44 -11.07
C THR A 630 34.45 -6.53 -12.46
N ASP A 631 33.12 -6.47 -12.54
CA ASP A 631 32.38 -6.54 -13.82
C ASP A 631 32.42 -5.24 -14.64
N HIS A 632 32.94 -4.14 -14.09
CA HIS A 632 33.10 -2.87 -14.79
C HIS A 632 34.46 -2.70 -15.50
N THR A 633 35.34 -3.69 -15.39
CA THR A 633 36.69 -3.69 -16.00
C THR A 633 36.89 -4.72 -17.12
N ALA A 634 35.83 -5.40 -17.57
CA ALA A 634 35.87 -6.39 -18.65
C ALA A 634 35.26 -5.88 -19.96
#